data_AF-A0A8J6K0J6-F1
#
_entry.id   AF-A0A8J6K0J6-F1
#
_cell.length_a   1.000
_cell.length_b   1.000
_cell.length_c   1.000
_cell.angle_alpha   90.00
_cell.angle_beta   90.00
_cell.angle_gamma   90.00
#
_symmetry.space_group_name_H-M   'P 1'
#
loop_
_entity.id
_entity.type
_entity.pdbx_description
1 polymer ?
#
loop_
_entity_poly.entity_id
_entity_poly.type
_entity_poly.pdbx_seq_one_letter_code
_entity_poly.pdbx_strand_id
1 'polypeptide(L)'
;MTDKGCVKIADFGLARAYSVPAKQMTPKVVTLWYRAPELLLGSTTQTTAIDMWAVGCILAELLAHKPLLPGTSEIQQIDLIIQLLGTPNETIWPGFSKLPLVGQYTVRKQPYNNLKHKFPWLSEAGLRLLNFLFMYDPKKRATAEDSLASSYFKEKPLPCEPQLMPTFPHHRNKRVSSSGAEGQAKRCKQ
;
A
#
# COMPACT_ATOMS: atom_id res chain seq x y z
N MET A 1 -11.32 -10.19 4.40
CA MET A 1 -10.90 -11.38 3.62
C MET A 1 -12.02 -12.40 3.69
N THR A 2 -12.36 -13.07 2.59
CA THR A 2 -13.38 -14.13 2.59
C THR A 2 -12.85 -15.39 3.26
N ASP A 3 -13.73 -16.34 3.57
CA ASP A 3 -13.40 -17.71 3.99
C ASP A 3 -12.46 -18.44 3.03
N LYS A 4 -12.52 -18.12 1.73
CA LYS A 4 -11.63 -18.63 0.67
C LYS A 4 -10.28 -17.91 0.52
N GLY A 5 -9.92 -17.02 1.45
CA GLY A 5 -8.67 -16.27 1.41
C GLY A 5 -8.64 -15.11 0.40
N CYS A 6 -9.77 -14.76 -0.23
CA CYS A 6 -9.83 -13.65 -1.17
C CYS A 6 -9.92 -12.31 -0.42
N VAL A 7 -9.01 -11.39 -0.74
CA VAL A 7 -9.08 -10.00 -0.27
C VAL A 7 -10.11 -9.25 -1.12
N LYS A 8 -10.96 -8.48 -0.44
CA LYS A 8 -11.93 -7.59 -1.07
C LYS A 8 -11.72 -6.20 -0.51
N ILE A 9 -11.72 -5.20 -1.39
CA ILE A 9 -11.73 -3.80 -0.99
C ILE A 9 -13.11 -3.54 -0.37
N ALA A 10 -13.10 -2.89 0.80
CA ALA A 10 -14.28 -2.52 1.55
C ALA A 10 -14.20 -1.03 1.89
N ASP A 11 -15.31 -0.50 2.40
CA ASP A 11 -15.47 0.92 2.75
C ASP A 11 -15.29 1.87 1.55
N PHE A 12 -16.38 2.03 0.81
CA PHE A 12 -16.48 3.01 -0.28
C PHE A 12 -17.07 4.35 0.23
N GLY A 13 -17.07 4.61 1.54
CA GLY A 13 -17.69 5.82 2.13
C GLY A 13 -17.06 7.14 1.65
N LEU A 14 -15.84 7.07 1.12
CA LEU A 14 -15.10 8.19 0.54
C LEU A 14 -14.94 8.08 -0.98
N ALA A 15 -15.47 7.04 -1.61
CA ALA A 15 -15.38 6.84 -3.05
C ALA A 15 -16.14 7.93 -3.81
N ARG A 16 -15.62 8.31 -4.97
CA ARG A 16 -16.23 9.33 -5.84
C ARG A 16 -16.20 8.86 -7.28
N ALA A 17 -17.26 9.18 -8.02
CA ALA A 17 -17.30 8.94 -9.45
C ALA A 17 -16.22 9.80 -10.13
N TYR A 18 -15.37 9.15 -10.93
CA TYR A 18 -14.47 9.85 -11.82
C TYR A 18 -15.28 10.56 -12.90
N SER A 19 -14.97 11.83 -13.17
CA SER A 19 -15.63 12.61 -14.22
C SER A 19 -14.61 13.37 -15.04
N VAL A 20 -14.89 13.50 -16.33
CA VAL A 20 -14.12 14.32 -17.27
C VAL A 20 -15.06 15.45 -17.72
N PRO A 21 -14.75 16.73 -17.44
CA PRO A 21 -13.52 17.24 -16.82
C PRO A 21 -13.45 16.96 -15.31
N ALA A 22 -12.23 16.84 -14.79
CA ALA A 22 -11.99 16.60 -13.38
C ALA A 22 -12.57 17.75 -12.53
N LYS A 23 -13.61 17.45 -11.74
CA LYS A 23 -14.19 18.43 -10.81
C LYS A 23 -13.22 18.69 -9.66
N GLN A 24 -13.16 19.95 -9.19
CA GLN A 24 -12.44 20.30 -7.98
C GLN A 24 -12.94 19.44 -6.81
N MET A 25 -12.00 18.84 -6.09
CA MET A 25 -12.30 17.93 -4.98
C MET A 25 -11.83 18.55 -3.67
N THR A 26 -12.72 18.56 -2.66
CA THR A 26 -12.34 18.96 -1.31
C THR A 26 -11.40 17.92 -0.69
N PRO A 27 -10.29 18.34 -0.05
CA PRO A 27 -9.49 17.45 0.78
C PRO A 27 -10.38 16.95 1.93
N LYS A 28 -10.83 15.70 1.87
CA LYS A 28 -11.49 15.05 3.02
C LYS A 28 -10.45 14.37 3.88
N VAL A 29 -10.76 14.29 5.18
CA VAL A 29 -9.94 13.66 6.21
C VAL A 29 -9.86 12.15 5.93
N VAL A 30 -8.85 11.74 5.19
CA VAL A 30 -8.41 10.33 5.05
C VAL A 30 -7.24 10.10 6.01
N THR A 31 -7.04 8.84 6.42
CA THR A 31 -5.85 8.39 7.15
C THR A 31 -4.58 8.95 6.49
N LEU A 32 -3.85 9.78 7.25
CA LEU A 32 -2.74 10.59 6.76
C LEU A 32 -1.61 9.76 6.13
N TRP A 33 -1.38 8.56 6.63
CA TRP A 33 -0.23 7.71 6.28
C TRP A 33 -0.19 7.26 4.81
N TYR A 34 -1.35 7.25 4.17
CA TYR A 34 -1.53 6.79 2.79
C TYR A 34 -1.75 7.95 1.81
N ARG A 35 -1.68 9.20 2.29
CA ARG A 35 -2.00 10.38 1.48
C ARG A 35 -0.83 10.72 0.54
N ALA A 36 -1.16 10.90 -0.73
CA ALA A 36 -0.22 11.26 -1.78
C ALA A 36 0.34 12.68 -1.60
N PRO A 37 1.58 12.96 -2.06
CA PRO A 37 2.24 14.25 -1.88
C PRO A 37 1.47 15.40 -2.53
N GLU A 38 0.84 15.19 -3.69
CA GLU A 38 0.03 16.21 -4.36
C GLU A 38 -1.18 16.65 -3.53
N LEU A 39 -1.78 15.76 -2.74
CA LEU A 39 -2.87 16.12 -1.84
C LEU A 39 -2.35 16.91 -0.64
N LEU A 40 -1.21 16.50 -0.07
CA LEU A 40 -0.56 17.18 1.04
C LEU A 40 -0.09 18.60 0.65
N LEU A 41 0.28 18.78 -0.62
CA LEU A 41 0.75 20.06 -1.16
C LEU A 41 -0.37 20.93 -1.75
N GLY A 42 -1.64 20.51 -1.60
CA GLY A 42 -2.81 21.31 -1.95
C GLY A 42 -3.20 21.30 -3.43
N SER A 43 -2.83 20.26 -4.19
CA SER A 43 -3.33 20.08 -5.56
C SER A 43 -4.86 20.04 -5.58
N THR A 44 -5.46 20.84 -6.45
CA THR A 44 -6.92 20.88 -6.67
C THR A 44 -7.41 19.77 -7.59
N THR A 45 -6.49 19.12 -8.32
CA THR A 45 -6.79 18.04 -9.26
C THR A 45 -6.47 16.71 -8.59
N GLN A 46 -7.51 15.91 -8.36
CA GLN A 46 -7.41 14.54 -7.86
C GLN A 46 -7.61 13.58 -9.03
N THR A 47 -6.72 12.60 -9.14
CA THR A 47 -6.75 11.56 -10.18
C THR A 47 -6.62 10.20 -9.54
N THR A 48 -6.79 9.13 -10.30
CA THR A 48 -6.56 7.75 -9.84
C THR A 48 -5.13 7.50 -9.34
N ALA A 49 -4.18 8.38 -9.65
CA ALA A 49 -2.81 8.29 -9.15
C ALA A 49 -2.73 8.38 -7.62
N ILE A 50 -3.67 9.07 -6.94
CA ILE A 50 -3.68 9.14 -5.47
C ILE A 50 -3.91 7.76 -4.85
N ASP A 51 -4.75 6.93 -5.49
CA ASP A 51 -5.02 5.57 -5.04
C ASP A 51 -3.79 4.69 -5.26
N MET A 52 -3.07 4.88 -6.37
CA MET A 52 -1.84 4.15 -6.67
C MET A 52 -0.73 4.46 -5.67
N TRP A 53 -0.65 5.70 -5.17
CA TRP A 53 0.26 6.02 -4.05
C TRP A 53 -0.11 5.25 -2.78
N ALA A 54 -1.40 5.22 -2.43
CA ALA A 54 -1.88 4.48 -1.27
C ALA A 54 -1.60 2.97 -1.39
N VAL A 55 -1.74 2.40 -2.59
CA VAL A 55 -1.34 1.02 -2.90
C VAL A 55 0.16 0.81 -2.66
N GLY A 56 1.01 1.75 -3.07
CA GLY A 56 2.44 1.74 -2.77
C GLY A 56 2.72 1.71 -1.27
N CYS A 57 2.05 2.56 -0.49
CA CYS A 57 2.15 2.55 0.98
C CYS A 57 1.72 1.21 1.58
N ILE A 58 0.60 0.63 1.14
CA ILE A 58 0.10 -0.67 1.62
C ILE A 58 1.10 -1.79 1.27
N LEU A 59 1.59 -1.84 0.04
CA LEU A 59 2.58 -2.85 -0.38
C LEU A 59 3.85 -2.75 0.47
N ALA A 60 4.37 -1.54 0.66
CA ALA A 60 5.55 -1.31 1.46
C ALA A 60 5.33 -1.62 2.95
N GLU A 61 4.15 -1.37 3.48
CA GLU A 61 3.75 -1.73 4.84
C GLU A 61 3.68 -3.24 5.04
N LEU A 62 3.11 -3.97 4.07
CA LEU A 62 3.10 -5.44 4.06
C LEU A 62 4.52 -6.01 4.04
N LEU A 63 5.43 -5.42 3.25
CA LEU A 63 6.84 -5.82 3.18
C LEU A 63 7.61 -5.50 4.46
N ALA A 64 7.28 -4.41 5.15
CA ALA A 64 7.97 -3.97 6.36
C ALA A 64 7.34 -4.50 7.66
N HIS A 65 6.13 -5.08 7.60
CA HIS A 65 5.27 -5.43 8.74
C HIS A 65 4.99 -4.25 9.68
N LYS A 66 5.13 -3.02 9.21
CA LYS A 66 4.89 -1.79 9.95
C LYS A 66 4.56 -0.65 8.98
N PRO A 67 3.80 0.36 9.41
CA PRO A 67 3.47 1.51 8.56
C PRO A 67 4.71 2.16 7.96
N LEU A 68 4.67 2.41 6.65
CA LEU A 68 5.81 2.98 5.92
C LEU A 68 6.04 4.45 6.30
N LEU A 69 4.96 5.24 6.33
CA LEU A 69 4.98 6.69 6.54
C LEU A 69 3.98 7.09 7.65
N PRO A 70 4.27 6.79 8.93
CA PRO A 70 3.35 7.07 10.04
C PRO A 70 3.45 8.52 10.53
N GLY A 71 3.15 9.50 9.68
CA GLY A 71 3.13 10.90 10.08
C GLY A 71 1.96 11.23 11.03
N THR A 72 2.22 12.08 12.02
CA THR A 72 1.22 12.61 12.96
C THR A 72 0.66 13.97 12.54
N SER A 73 1.32 14.65 11.59
CA SER A 73 0.88 15.91 10.97
C SER A 73 1.24 15.91 9.47
N GLU A 74 0.58 16.75 8.67
CA GLU A 74 0.86 16.85 7.23
C GLU A 74 2.31 17.26 6.94
N ILE A 75 2.86 18.14 7.79
CA ILE A 75 4.28 18.53 7.74
C ILE A 75 5.18 17.33 7.99
N GLN A 76 4.91 16.54 9.05
CA GLN A 76 5.69 15.34 9.33
C GLN A 76 5.54 14.29 8.23
N GLN A 77 4.34 14.16 7.63
CA GLN A 77 4.10 13.23 6.53
C GLN A 77 4.96 13.58 5.31
N ILE A 78 4.99 14.86 4.91
CA ILE A 78 5.85 15.34 3.82
C ILE A 78 7.33 15.10 4.15
N ASP A 79 7.74 15.35 5.38
CA ASP A 79 9.12 15.13 5.82
C ASP A 79 9.53 13.65 5.71
N LEU A 80 8.67 12.73 6.13
CA LEU A 80 8.89 11.28 5.96
C LEU A 80 8.96 10.87 4.49
N ILE A 81 8.11 11.45 3.63
CA ILE A 81 8.13 11.21 2.19
C ILE A 81 9.47 11.65 1.60
N ILE A 82 9.93 12.87 1.93
CA ILE A 82 11.22 13.41 1.47
C ILE A 82 12.38 12.55 1.97
N GLN A 83 12.36 12.13 3.24
CA GLN A 83 13.40 11.25 3.80
C GLN A 83 13.48 9.90 3.05
N LEU A 84 12.34 9.38 2.59
CA LEU A 84 12.28 8.10 1.87
C LEU A 84 12.69 8.22 0.40
N LEU A 85 12.18 9.22 -0.33
CA LEU A 85 12.29 9.27 -1.80
C LEU A 85 13.28 10.33 -2.30
N GLY A 86 13.67 11.26 -1.43
CA GLY A 86 14.45 12.44 -1.77
C GLY A 86 13.59 13.68 -2.01
N THR A 87 14.24 14.83 -2.10
CA THR A 87 13.60 16.12 -2.33
C THR A 87 13.14 16.24 -3.78
N PRO A 88 11.83 16.45 -4.04
CA PRO A 88 11.37 16.71 -5.40
C PRO A 88 11.89 18.06 -5.89
N ASN A 89 12.05 18.16 -7.21
CA ASN A 89 12.43 19.38 -7.91
C ASN A 89 11.68 19.43 -9.26
N GLU A 90 11.81 20.53 -10.01
CA GLU A 90 11.10 20.72 -11.29
C GLU A 90 11.43 19.68 -12.37
N THR A 91 12.58 18.98 -12.27
CA THR A 91 12.91 17.87 -13.20
C THR A 91 12.15 16.59 -12.86
N ILE A 92 12.01 16.30 -11.56
CA ILE A 92 11.30 15.12 -11.05
C ILE A 92 9.79 15.31 -11.16
N TRP A 93 9.31 16.50 -10.79
CA TRP A 93 7.90 16.86 -10.78
C TRP A 93 7.71 18.27 -11.36
N PRO A 94 7.47 18.36 -12.68
CA PRO A 94 7.22 19.62 -13.34
C PRO A 94 5.96 20.32 -12.79
N GLY A 95 6.13 21.55 -12.31
CA GLY A 95 5.08 22.32 -11.66
C GLY A 95 5.00 22.15 -10.13
N PHE A 96 5.96 21.45 -9.52
CA PHE A 96 6.07 21.33 -8.06
C PHE A 96 6.07 22.70 -7.37
N SER A 97 6.87 23.67 -7.85
CA SER A 97 6.94 25.01 -7.26
C SER A 97 5.64 25.82 -7.39
N LYS A 98 4.68 25.38 -8.20
CA LYS A 98 3.38 26.04 -8.39
C LYS A 98 2.28 25.52 -7.44
N LEU A 99 2.58 24.49 -6.65
CA LEU A 99 1.61 23.91 -5.73
C LEU A 99 1.30 24.86 -4.57
N PRO A 100 0.03 25.03 -4.16
CA PRO A 100 -0.38 26.09 -3.24
C PRO A 100 0.33 26.07 -1.89
N LEU A 101 0.64 24.88 -1.37
CA LEU A 101 1.18 24.73 -0.02
C LEU A 101 2.70 24.53 0.02
N VAL A 102 3.39 24.44 -1.12
CA VAL A 102 4.85 24.17 -1.13
C VAL A 102 5.66 25.20 -0.35
N GLY A 103 5.28 26.49 -0.42
CA GLY A 103 5.96 27.56 0.32
C GLY A 103 5.80 27.50 1.84
N GLN A 104 4.89 26.67 2.36
CA GLN A 104 4.66 26.52 3.80
C GLN A 104 5.58 25.46 4.43
N TYR A 105 6.30 24.68 3.63
CA TYR A 105 7.16 23.60 4.12
C TYR A 105 8.63 23.95 4.00
N THR A 106 9.37 23.80 5.11
CA THR A 106 10.84 23.79 5.06
C THR A 106 11.31 22.44 4.56
N VAL A 107 11.57 22.37 3.26
CA VAL A 107 12.01 21.14 2.59
C VAL A 107 13.45 20.83 2.98
N ARG A 108 13.68 19.73 3.72
CA ARG A 108 15.03 19.22 3.95
C ARG A 108 15.67 18.85 2.62
N LYS A 109 16.97 19.07 2.48
CA LYS A 109 17.74 18.59 1.32
C LYS A 109 18.09 17.13 1.51
N GLN A 110 17.39 16.27 0.79
CA GLN A 110 17.61 14.82 0.73
C GLN A 110 17.81 14.43 -0.74
N PRO A 111 19.04 14.27 -1.24
CA PRO A 111 19.24 14.12 -2.69
C PRO A 111 19.01 12.70 -3.22
N TYR A 112 18.83 11.70 -2.36
CA TYR A 112 18.81 10.28 -2.73
C TYR A 112 17.52 9.57 -2.32
N ASN A 113 17.14 8.60 -3.15
CA ASN A 113 16.03 7.68 -2.92
C ASN A 113 16.50 6.49 -2.06
N ASN A 114 15.86 6.32 -0.90
CA ASN A 114 16.21 5.34 0.12
C ASN A 114 15.41 4.03 0.01
N LEU A 115 14.57 3.82 -1.01
CA LEU A 115 13.78 2.58 -1.13
C LEU A 115 14.66 1.33 -1.13
N LYS A 116 15.78 1.34 -1.85
CA LYS A 116 16.74 0.22 -1.88
C LYS A 116 17.40 -0.02 -0.53
N HIS A 117 17.72 1.04 0.21
CA HIS A 117 18.27 0.94 1.57
C HIS A 117 17.22 0.46 2.58
N LYS A 118 15.95 0.82 2.38
CA LYS A 118 14.82 0.43 3.23
C LYS A 118 14.45 -1.04 3.03
N PHE A 119 14.52 -1.52 1.79
CA PHE A 119 14.14 -2.86 1.39
C PHE A 119 15.30 -3.59 0.69
N PRO A 120 16.44 -3.83 1.38
CA PRO A 120 17.62 -4.43 0.77
C PRO A 120 17.43 -5.89 0.35
N TRP A 121 16.44 -6.58 0.93
CA TRP A 121 16.08 -7.96 0.59
C TRP A 121 15.06 -8.07 -0.55
N LEU A 122 14.49 -6.94 -1.00
CA LEU A 122 13.49 -6.94 -2.05
C LEU A 122 14.17 -7.14 -3.41
N SER A 123 13.54 -7.96 -4.26
CA SER A 123 13.99 -8.16 -5.62
C SER A 123 14.04 -6.85 -6.40
N GLU A 124 14.87 -6.82 -7.46
CA GLU A 124 14.92 -5.66 -8.35
C GLU A 124 13.56 -5.39 -9.02
N ALA A 125 12.73 -6.41 -9.28
CA ALA A 125 11.38 -6.21 -9.78
C ALA A 125 10.45 -5.56 -8.75
N GLY A 126 10.53 -5.97 -7.49
CA GLY A 126 9.76 -5.36 -6.40
C GLY A 126 10.18 -3.92 -6.15
N LEU A 127 11.49 -3.64 -6.15
CA LEU A 127 12.02 -2.27 -6.05
C LEU A 127 11.56 -1.41 -7.23
N ARG A 128 11.56 -1.93 -8.46
CA ARG A 128 11.01 -1.20 -9.63
C ARG A 128 9.53 -0.88 -9.45
N LEU A 129 8.72 -1.85 -9.02
CA LEU A 129 7.29 -1.62 -8.76
C LEU A 129 7.08 -0.52 -7.72
N LEU A 130 7.80 -0.56 -6.58
CA LEU A 130 7.71 0.49 -5.56
C LEU A 130 8.11 1.86 -6.12
N ASN A 131 9.19 1.95 -6.90
CA ASN A 131 9.60 3.20 -7.53
C ASN A 131 8.52 3.77 -8.47
N PHE A 132 7.83 2.92 -9.22
CA PHE A 132 6.75 3.37 -10.12
C PHE A 132 5.49 3.82 -9.36
N LEU A 133 5.16 3.16 -8.24
CA LEU A 133 4.05 3.56 -7.37
C LEU A 133 4.34 4.86 -6.61
N PHE A 134 5.61 5.12 -6.29
CA PHE A 134 6.06 6.31 -5.55
C PHE A 134 6.61 7.45 -6.43
N MET A 135 6.28 7.49 -7.72
CA MET A 135 6.61 8.66 -8.52
C MET A 135 5.88 9.91 -8.00
N TYR A 136 6.64 10.98 -7.80
CA TYR A 136 6.11 12.28 -7.34
C TYR A 136 5.10 12.85 -8.32
N ASP A 137 5.46 12.93 -9.60
CA ASP A 137 4.56 13.42 -10.65
C ASP A 137 3.39 12.42 -10.84
N PRO A 138 2.15 12.82 -10.50
CA PRO A 138 0.99 11.94 -10.64
C PRO A 138 0.75 11.49 -12.08
N LYS A 139 1.23 12.24 -13.08
CA LYS A 139 1.09 11.88 -14.50
C LYS A 139 2.03 10.77 -14.93
N LYS A 140 3.14 10.57 -14.22
CA LYS A 140 4.13 9.52 -14.50
C LYS A 140 3.96 8.30 -13.60
N ARG A 141 3.21 8.44 -12.50
CA ARG A 141 2.94 7.35 -11.55
C ARG A 141 2.21 6.20 -12.24
N ALA A 142 2.65 4.97 -11.96
CA ALA A 142 2.09 3.78 -12.59
C ALA A 142 0.59 3.66 -12.32
N THR A 143 -0.14 3.25 -13.35
CA THR A 143 -1.55 2.92 -13.24
C THR A 143 -1.74 1.53 -12.62
N ALA A 144 -2.99 1.18 -12.30
CA ALA A 144 -3.32 -0.18 -11.85
C ALA A 144 -2.98 -1.22 -12.93
N GLU A 145 -3.24 -0.90 -14.20
CA GLU A 145 -2.93 -1.78 -15.34
C GLU A 145 -1.41 -1.99 -15.48
N ASP A 146 -0.62 -0.92 -15.45
CA ASP A 146 0.84 -1.01 -15.51
C ASP A 146 1.40 -1.83 -14.34
N SER A 147 0.83 -1.64 -13.15
CA SER A 147 1.25 -2.34 -11.94
C SER A 147 0.98 -3.85 -12.05
N LEU A 148 -0.19 -4.25 -12.56
CA LEU A 148 -0.53 -5.66 -12.79
C LEU A 148 0.38 -6.32 -13.83
N ALA A 149 0.89 -5.55 -14.81
CA ALA A 149 1.81 -6.06 -15.81
C ALA A 149 3.24 -6.28 -15.28
N SER A 150 3.57 -5.75 -14.09
CA SER A 150 4.90 -5.79 -13.48
C SER A 150 5.48 -7.20 -13.39
N SER A 151 6.80 -7.30 -13.63
CA SER A 151 7.54 -8.56 -13.47
C SER A 151 7.52 -9.07 -12.03
N TYR A 152 7.27 -8.20 -11.04
CA TYR A 152 7.19 -8.58 -9.63
C TYR A 152 6.12 -9.65 -9.36
N PHE A 153 5.00 -9.61 -10.08
CA PHE A 153 3.93 -10.60 -9.92
C PHE A 153 4.15 -11.88 -10.74
N LYS A 154 5.22 -11.94 -11.54
CA LYS A 154 5.56 -13.06 -12.44
C LYS A 154 6.84 -13.79 -12.04
N GLU A 155 7.66 -13.19 -11.17
CA GLU A 155 8.90 -13.80 -10.69
C GLU A 155 8.66 -14.76 -9.51
N LYS A 156 9.67 -15.57 -9.20
CA LYS A 156 9.64 -16.47 -8.04
C LYS A 156 10.02 -15.69 -6.76
N PRO A 157 9.43 -16.02 -5.59
CA PRO A 157 8.39 -17.02 -5.39
C PRO A 157 7.04 -16.54 -5.93
N LEU A 158 6.30 -17.46 -6.58
CA LEU A 158 4.97 -17.17 -7.08
C LEU A 158 4.00 -16.93 -5.91
N PRO A 159 2.92 -16.14 -6.12
CA PRO A 159 1.93 -15.89 -5.09
C PRO A 159 1.32 -17.21 -4.57
N CYS A 160 1.10 -17.26 -3.26
CA CYS A 160 0.45 -18.39 -2.61
C CYS A 160 -1.00 -18.53 -3.12
N GLU A 161 -1.46 -19.77 -3.29
CA GLU A 161 -2.87 -20.00 -3.63
C GLU A 161 -3.79 -19.43 -2.53
N PRO A 162 -4.90 -18.77 -2.87
CA PRO A 162 -5.80 -18.16 -1.88
C PRO A 162 -6.26 -19.13 -0.78
N GLN A 163 -6.42 -20.42 -1.12
CA GLN A 163 -6.84 -21.48 -0.19
C GLN A 163 -5.78 -21.78 0.89
N LEU A 164 -4.52 -21.44 0.63
CA LEU A 164 -3.39 -21.65 1.52
C LEU A 164 -3.08 -20.39 2.35
N MET A 165 -3.79 -19.28 2.13
CA MET A 165 -3.65 -18.08 2.95
C MET A 165 -4.07 -18.37 4.40
N PRO A 166 -3.39 -17.77 5.39
CA PRO A 166 -3.74 -17.95 6.80
C PRO A 166 -5.16 -17.39 7.08
N THR A 167 -6.02 -18.18 7.72
CA THR A 167 -7.37 -17.78 8.13
C THR A 167 -7.42 -17.36 9.59
N PHE A 168 -8.21 -16.32 9.91
CA PHE A 168 -8.51 -15.92 11.30
C PHE A 168 -9.94 -16.34 11.69
N PRO A 169 -10.16 -16.93 12.89
CA PRO A 169 -9.16 -17.43 13.83
C PRO A 169 -8.48 -18.68 13.24
N HIS A 170 -7.26 -18.98 13.67
CA HIS A 170 -6.47 -20.08 13.14
C HIS A 170 -7.04 -21.47 13.54
N HIS A 171 -8.20 -21.86 12.98
CA HIS A 171 -8.90 -23.11 13.30
C HIS A 171 -8.21 -24.36 12.72
N ARG A 172 -7.11 -24.20 11.99
CA ARG A 172 -6.27 -25.32 11.55
C ARG A 172 -5.65 -26.11 12.73
N ASN A 173 -5.75 -25.60 13.97
CA ASN A 173 -5.42 -26.30 15.23
C ASN A 173 -6.61 -26.90 16.00
N LYS A 174 -7.85 -26.95 15.45
CA LYS A 174 -9.03 -27.47 16.19
C LYS A 174 -9.67 -28.75 15.64
N ARG A 175 -9.06 -29.45 14.69
CA ARG A 175 -9.48 -30.82 14.31
C ARG A 175 -8.30 -31.75 14.08
N VAL A 176 -7.68 -32.18 15.17
CA VAL A 176 -7.53 -33.62 15.40
C VAL A 176 -8.48 -33.92 16.56
N SER A 177 -9.77 -34.03 16.26
CA SER A 177 -10.66 -34.79 17.14
C SER A 177 -10.16 -36.21 17.06
N SER A 178 -9.52 -36.69 18.11
CA SER A 178 -9.25 -38.11 18.37
C SER A 178 -10.57 -38.86 18.40
N SER A 179 -11.11 -39.16 17.22
CA SER A 179 -12.16 -40.16 17.03
C SER A 179 -11.44 -41.50 16.86
N GLY A 180 -11.19 -42.17 17.98
CA GLY A 180 -10.64 -43.52 17.97
C GLY A 180 -10.15 -43.96 19.34
N ALA A 181 -11.03 -44.67 20.05
CA ALA A 181 -10.80 -45.52 21.22
C ALA A 181 -11.25 -44.94 22.57
N GLU A 182 -12.51 -45.20 22.93
CA GLU A 182 -12.87 -45.72 24.25
C GLU A 182 -14.33 -46.20 24.27
N GLY A 183 -14.54 -47.46 24.71
CA GLY A 183 -15.80 -47.83 25.38
C GLY A 183 -16.75 -48.81 24.69
N GLN A 184 -16.34 -50.06 24.46
CA GLN A 184 -17.30 -51.19 24.53
C GLN A 184 -16.65 -52.41 25.19
N ALA A 185 -16.78 -52.49 26.52
CA ALA A 185 -16.56 -53.71 27.28
C ALA A 185 -17.48 -53.75 28.51
N LYS A 186 -18.73 -54.15 28.28
CA LYS A 186 -19.69 -54.76 29.23
C LYS A 186 -20.59 -55.64 28.33
N ARG A 187 -20.89 -56.92 28.53
CA ARG A 187 -20.80 -57.87 29.66
C ARG A 187 -21.47 -59.18 29.16
N CYS A 188 -20.98 -60.37 29.52
CA CYS A 188 -21.72 -61.65 29.78
C CYS A 188 -20.72 -62.82 29.79
N LYS A 189 -20.41 -63.44 30.94
CA LYS A 189 -21.05 -64.63 31.52
C LYS A 189 -21.16 -65.83 30.55
N GLN A 190 -20.22 -66.78 30.66
CA GLN A 190 -20.44 -68.13 31.19
C GLN A 190 -19.11 -68.66 31.74
#